data_AF-A3WYL9-F1
#
_entry.id   AF-A3WYL9-F1
#
_cell.length_a   1.000
_cell.length_b   1.000
_cell.length_c   1.000
_cell.angle_alpha   90.00
_cell.angle_beta   90.00
_cell.angle_gamma   90.00
#
_symmetry.space_group_name_H-M   'P 1'
#
loop_
_entity.id
_entity.type
_entity.pdbx_description
1 polymer ?
#
loop_
_entity_poly.entity_id
_entity_poly.type
_entity_poly.pdbx_seq_one_letter_code
_entity_poly.pdbx_strand_id
1 'polypeptide(L)' 'MKRLDAANDNDLGRQIARTREIWQPRIGRDLNDQDARQILHSVTGFFGVLAEWRRAELLGAANDCTAPVEPKDGEVLHDR' A
#
# COMPACT_ATOMS: atom_id res chain seq x y z
N MET A 1 -19.16 -1.43 -27.93
CA MET A 1 -18.12 -1.50 -26.88
C MET A 1 -18.83 -1.68 -25.54
N LYS A 2 -18.90 -2.90 -24.99
CA LYS A 2 -19.67 -3.21 -23.75
C LYS A 2 -19.36 -4.59 -23.13
N ARG A 3 -18.13 -5.10 -23.28
CA ARG A 3 -17.74 -6.44 -22.81
C ARG A 3 -16.77 -6.44 -21.62
N LEU A 4 -16.16 -5.29 -21.30
CA LEU A 4 -15.19 -5.20 -20.20
C LEU A 4 -15.90 -5.14 -18.83
N ASP A 5 -17.08 -4.53 -18.76
CA ASP A 5 -17.82 -4.36 -17.50
C ASP A 5 -18.24 -5.70 -16.88
N ALA A 6 -18.79 -6.62 -17.69
CA ALA A 6 -19.27 -7.91 -17.19
C ALA A 6 -18.16 -8.84 -16.65
N ALA A 7 -16.95 -8.75 -17.20
CA ALA A 7 -15.81 -9.54 -16.71
C ALA A 7 -15.29 -9.01 -15.37
N ASN A 8 -15.29 -7.67 -15.21
CA ASN A 8 -14.88 -7.00 -13.98
C ASN A 8 -15.92 -7.17 -12.86
N ASP A 9 -17.21 -7.14 -13.20
CA ASP A 9 -18.31 -7.38 -12.26
C ASP A 9 -18.30 -8.81 -11.70
N ASN A 10 -17.94 -9.80 -12.54
CA ASN A 10 -17.77 -11.19 -12.10
C ASN A 10 -16.59 -11.36 -11.12
N ASP A 11 -15.51 -10.61 -11.32
CA ASP A 11 -14.36 -10.66 -10.42
C ASP A 11 -14.67 -9.97 -9.08
N LEU A 12 -15.32 -8.81 -9.12
CA LEU A 12 -15.76 -8.11 -7.91
C LEU A 12 -16.78 -8.94 -7.11
N GLY A 13 -17.76 -9.56 -7.77
CA GLY A 13 -18.72 -10.46 -7.12
C GLY A 13 -18.03 -11.63 -6.41
N ARG A 14 -17.02 -12.23 -7.05
CA ARG A 14 -16.21 -13.31 -6.46
C ARG A 14 -15.40 -12.83 -5.25
N GLN A 15 -14.82 -11.63 -5.32
CA GLN A 15 -14.07 -11.05 -4.20
C GLN A 15 -14.99 -10.74 -3.00
N ILE A 16 -16.20 -10.26 -3.25
CA ILE A 16 -17.21 -10.01 -2.20
C ILE A 16 -17.62 -11.32 -1.52
N ALA A 17 -17.94 -12.36 -2.30
CA ALA A 17 -18.32 -13.67 -1.77
C ALA A 17 -17.20 -14.26 -0.89
N ARG A 18 -15.95 -14.24 -1.39
CA ARG A 18 -14.78 -14.69 -0.62
C ARG A 18 -14.55 -13.87 0.65
N THR A 19 -14.76 -12.55 0.58
CA THR A 19 -14.64 -11.68 1.77
C THR A 19 -15.68 -12.09 2.80
N ARG A 20 -16.93 -12.33 2.40
CA ARG A 20 -17.96 -12.82 3.31
C ARG A 20 -17.57 -14.16 3.94
N GLU A 21 -17.13 -15.14 3.17
CA GLU A 21 -16.69 -16.46 3.68
C GLU A 21 -15.60 -16.34 4.75
N ILE A 22 -14.62 -15.46 4.54
CA ILE A 22 -13.52 -15.23 5.47
C ILE A 22 -14.04 -14.54 6.74
N TRP A 23 -14.86 -13.51 6.63
CA TRP A 23 -15.17 -12.64 7.76
C TRP A 23 -16.42 -13.07 8.56
N GLN A 24 -17.35 -13.80 7.95
CA GLN A 24 -18.58 -14.29 8.58
C GLN A 24 -18.33 -15.08 9.89
N PRO A 25 -17.38 -16.03 9.99
CA PRO A 25 -17.13 -16.74 11.25
C PRO A 25 -16.40 -15.89 12.31
N ARG A 26 -15.86 -14.72 11.94
CA ARG A 26 -15.08 -13.84 12.83
C ARG A 26 -15.90 -12.68 13.39
N ILE A 27 -17.06 -12.42 12.79
CA ILE A 27 -17.93 -11.31 13.13
C ILE A 27 -19.20 -11.90 13.75
N GLY A 28 -19.57 -11.44 14.94
CA GLY A 28 -20.73 -11.93 15.69
C GLY A 28 -22.10 -11.50 15.12
N ARG A 29 -22.14 -11.06 13.85
CA ARG A 29 -23.34 -10.68 13.12
C ARG A 29 -23.26 -11.20 11.69
N ASP A 30 -24.42 -11.40 11.07
CA ASP A 30 -24.48 -11.73 9.66
C ASP A 30 -23.96 -10.58 8.78
N LEU A 31 -23.10 -10.95 7.85
CA LEU A 31 -22.56 -10.04 6.85
C LEU A 31 -23.40 -10.12 5.58
N ASN A 32 -23.85 -8.98 5.10
CA ASN A 32 -24.40 -8.89 3.75
C ASN A 32 -23.30 -8.51 2.74
N ASP A 33 -23.66 -8.50 1.46
CA ASP A 33 -22.70 -8.17 0.39
C ASP A 33 -22.17 -6.74 0.48
N GLN A 34 -22.94 -5.81 1.04
CA GLN A 34 -22.49 -4.43 1.28
C GLN A 34 -21.44 -4.37 2.39
N ASP A 35 -21.64 -5.12 3.47
CA ASP A 35 -20.64 -5.26 4.53
C ASP A 35 -19.35 -5.88 3.98
N ALA A 36 -19.47 -6.94 3.19
CA ALA A 36 -18.31 -7.58 2.55
C ALA A 36 -17.58 -6.63 1.58
N ARG A 37 -18.31 -5.82 0.79
CA ARG A 37 -17.70 -4.75 -0.02
C ARG A 37 -16.94 -3.73 0.81
N GLN A 38 -17.54 -3.28 1.92
CA GLN A 38 -16.91 -2.30 2.80
C GLN A 38 -15.64 -2.86 3.44
N ILE A 39 -15.68 -4.11 3.92
CA ILE A 39 -14.51 -4.80 4.48
C ILE A 39 -13.42 -4.92 3.42
N LEU A 40 -13.76 -5.36 2.20
CA LEU A 40 -12.80 -5.47 1.10
C LEU A 40 -12.12 -4.12 0.85
N HIS A 41 -12.89 -3.05 0.70
CA HIS A 41 -12.38 -1.70 0.46
C HIS A 41 -11.46 -1.23 1.60
N SER A 42 -11.88 -1.40 2.86
CA SER A 42 -11.10 -1.01 4.03
C SER A 42 -9.77 -1.75 4.13
N VAL A 43 -9.77 -3.07 3.92
CA VAL A 43 -8.55 -3.89 3.96
C VAL A 43 -7.61 -3.52 2.82
N THR A 44 -8.12 -3.39 1.59
CA THR A 44 -7.28 -3.00 0.45
C THR A 44 -6.70 -1.59 0.61
N GLY A 45 -7.48 -0.65 1.16
CA GLY A 45 -7.02 0.72 1.41
C GLY A 45 -5.91 0.77 2.46
N PHE A 46 -6.06 0.04 3.58
CA PHE A 46 -5.04 -0.03 4.62
C PHE A 46 -3.70 -0.55 4.09
N PHE A 47 -3.71 -1.67 3.35
CA PHE A 47 -2.49 -2.19 2.74
C PHE A 47 -1.94 -1.28 1.63
N GLY A 48 -2.79 -0.50 0.95
CA GLY A 48 -2.37 0.52 0.00
C GLY A 48 -1.49 1.60 0.64
N VAL A 49 -1.88 2.08 1.83
CA VAL A 49 -1.10 3.04 2.62
C VAL A 49 0.23 2.44 3.08
N LEU A 50 0.23 1.21 3.60
CA LEU A 50 1.47 0.53 3.99
C LEU A 50 2.43 0.34 2.80
N ALA A 51 1.89 0.00 1.63
CA ALA A 51 2.67 -0.12 0.41
C ALA A 51 3.26 1.22 -0.04
N GLU A 52 2.53 2.33 0.16
CA GLU A 52 3.01 3.67 -0.11
C GLU A 52 4.19 4.05 0.79
N TRP A 53 4.07 3.84 2.10
CA TRP A 53 5.15 4.12 3.04
C TRP A 53 6.39 3.28 2.74
N ARG A 54 6.22 1.98 2.46
CA ARG A 54 7.34 1.11 2.05
C ARG A 54 8.03 1.62 0.79
N ARG A 55 7.27 2.13 -0.20
CA ARG A 55 7.86 2.73 -1.42
C ARG A 55 8.62 4.01 -1.09
N ALA A 56 8.08 4.86 -0.22
CA ALA A 56 8.72 6.09 0.21
C ALA A 56 10.02 5.82 0.97
N GLU A 57 10.05 4.83 1.86
CA GLU A 57 11.27 4.39 2.57
C GLU A 57 12.35 3.92 1.59
N LEU A 58 11.98 3.12 0.58
CA LEU A 58 12.93 2.66 -0.44
C LEU A 58 13.48 3.82 -1.29
N LEU A 59 12.64 4.81 -1.62
CA LEU A 59 13.06 6.00 -2.37
C LEU A 59 13.92 6.93 -1.50
N GLY A 60 13.59 7.09 -0.22
CA GLY A 60 14.39 7.85 0.74
C GLY A 60 15.77 7.24 0.94
N ALA A 61 15.84 5.92 1.16
CA ALA A 61 17.11 5.20 1.28
C ALA A 61 17.97 5.28 0.00
N ALA A 62 17.34 5.27 -1.18
CA ALA A 62 18.05 5.46 -2.44
C ALA A 62 18.63 6.89 -2.58
N ASN A 63 17.94 7.90 -2.05
CA ASN A 63 18.41 9.29 -2.03
C ASN A 63 19.48 9.53 -0.95
N ASP A 64 19.43 8.83 0.19
CA ASP A 64 20.45 8.94 1.25
C ASP A 64 21.78 8.29 0.88
N CYS A 65 21.78 7.32 -0.05
CA CYS A 65 23.02 6.79 -0.65
C CYS A 65 23.71 7.78 -1.60
N THR A 66 23.07 8.91 -1.95
CA THR A 66 23.71 10.04 -2.64
C THR A 66 24.11 11.13 -1.65
N ALA A 67 24.89 10.78 -0.61
CA ALA A 67 25.67 11.78 0.11
C ALA A 67 26.67 12.42 -0.89
N PRO A 68 26.76 13.76 -0.99
CA PRO A 68 27.80 14.41 -1.77
C PRO A 68 29.17 13.99 -1.23
N VAL A 69 29.99 13.46 -2.13
CA VAL A 69 31.38 13.12 -1.89
C VAL A 69 32.16 14.44 -1.72
N GLU A 70 32.99 14.44 -0.69
CA GLU A 70 34.11 15.33 -0.34
C GLU A 70 33.87 16.48 0.66
N PRO A 71 34.48 16.40 1.86
CA PRO A 71 34.88 17.59 2.58
C PRO A 71 36.02 18.23 1.79
N LYS A 72 35.85 19.46 1.31
CA LYS A 72 36.97 20.22 0.77
C LYS A 72 37.90 20.58 1.92
N ASP A 73 39.10 20.04 1.85
CA ASP A 73 40.27 20.38 2.64
C ASP A 73 40.34 21.90 2.86
N GLY A 74 40.13 22.31 4.11
CA GLY A 74 40.15 23.71 4.52
C GLY A 74 40.80 23.86 5.89
N GLU A 75 41.74 22.99 6.23
CA GLU A 75 42.57 23.11 7.43
C GLU A 75 43.74 24.04 7.11
N VAL A 76 43.53 25.36 7.29
CA VAL A 76 44.62 26.33 7.24
C VAL A 76 45.25 26.40 8.63
N LEU A 77 46.19 25.49 8.91
CA LEU A 77 47.11 25.62 10.04
C LEU A 77 48.16 26.67 9.67
N HIS A 78 47.97 27.90 10.14
CA HIS A 78 49.04 28.88 10.14
C HIS A 78 49.96 28.59 11.34
N ASP A 79 51.06 27.91 11.07
CA ASP A 79 52.24 27.96 11.93
C ASP A 79 52.99 29.28 11.67
N ARG A 80 53.34 29.92 12.79
CA ARG A 80 54.23 31.07 13.00
C ARG A 80 53.67 32.49 12.97
#